data_AF-A0A7C6C519-F1
#
_entry.id   AF-A0A7C6C519-F1
#
_cell.length_a   1.000
_cell.length_b   1.000
_cell.length_c   1.000
_cell.angle_alpha   90.00
_cell.angle_beta   90.00
_cell.angle_gamma   90.00
#
_symmetry.space_group_name_H-M   'P 1'
#
loop_
_entity.id
_entity.type
_entity.pdbx_description
1 polymer ?
#
loop_
_entity_poly.entity_id
_entity_poly.type
_entity_poly.pdbx_seq_one_letter_code
_entity_poly.pdbx_strand_id
1 'polypeptide(L)'
;IGTTPAKQESWKFLGTLVSAATVGAVIFILNEAYGFVATPEQPNPMVAPQANAMAAIIEPLMAGSGVSWMLLGIGAIIAILVNWLGISPLAFALGMFIPLPLNTPLVVGGLLNHWINKSSKDKALNNARHQRAILISSGFIAGAALFGVLGALIIFLTGNGEVLNLNLWADPHGTGAQIVALFAFIGLLAYFVWETKRAKKED
;
A
#
# COMPACT_ATOMS: atom_id res chain seq x y z
N ILE A 1 5.64 26.66 21.75
CA ILE A 1 5.12 26.18 23.05
C ILE A 1 4.72 27.42 23.83
N GLY A 2 3.42 27.65 24.10
CA GLY A 2 2.95 28.91 24.69
C GLY A 2 1.48 29.29 24.46
N THR A 3 0.66 28.41 23.87
CA THR A 3 -0.79 28.64 23.71
C THR A 3 -1.58 27.91 24.80
N THR A 4 -2.72 28.45 25.19
CA THR A 4 -3.60 27.83 26.19
C THR A 4 -4.06 26.42 25.73
N PRO A 5 -4.20 25.45 26.64
CA PRO A 5 -4.61 24.08 26.31
C PRO A 5 -5.86 24.00 25.43
N ALA A 6 -6.89 24.80 25.76
CA ALA A 6 -8.13 24.88 24.98
C ALA A 6 -7.89 25.28 23.50
N LYS A 7 -6.97 26.22 23.24
CA LYS A 7 -6.63 26.60 21.86
C LYS A 7 -5.94 25.45 21.13
N GLN A 8 -5.04 24.69 21.79
CA GLN A 8 -4.38 23.55 21.15
C GLN A 8 -5.37 22.45 20.79
N GLU A 9 -6.33 22.15 21.66
CA GLU A 9 -7.37 21.16 21.39
C GLU A 9 -8.30 21.59 20.25
N SER A 10 -8.75 22.85 20.23
CA SER A 10 -9.55 23.36 19.10
C SER A 10 -8.82 23.23 17.76
N TRP A 11 -7.53 23.58 17.71
CA TRP A 11 -6.72 23.44 16.49
C TRP A 11 -6.46 21.99 16.11
N LYS A 12 -6.31 21.09 17.07
CA LYS A 12 -6.21 19.64 16.81
C LYS A 12 -7.53 19.11 16.23
N PHE A 13 -8.67 19.48 16.81
CA PHE A 13 -9.98 19.08 16.29
C PHE A 13 -10.22 19.61 14.89
N LEU A 14 -9.94 20.90 14.66
CA LEU A 14 -10.06 21.50 13.33
C LEU A 14 -9.10 20.82 12.34
N GLY A 15 -7.86 20.55 12.75
CA GLY A 15 -6.89 19.82 11.94
C GLY A 15 -7.37 18.43 11.55
N THR A 16 -7.94 17.68 12.50
CA THR A 16 -8.52 16.35 12.23
C THR A 16 -9.72 16.44 11.28
N LEU A 17 -10.62 17.43 11.46
CA LEU A 17 -11.77 17.62 10.58
C LEU A 17 -11.35 17.96 9.16
N VAL A 18 -10.43 18.92 9.00
CA VAL A 18 -9.90 19.30 7.68
C VAL A 18 -9.17 18.12 7.03
N SER A 19 -8.37 17.38 7.79
CA SER A 19 -7.69 16.18 7.30
C SER A 19 -8.69 15.10 6.87
N ALA A 20 -9.73 14.83 7.66
CA ALA A 20 -10.75 13.84 7.33
C ALA A 20 -11.54 14.22 6.07
N ALA A 21 -11.94 15.50 5.95
CA ALA A 21 -12.60 16.01 4.76
C ALA A 21 -11.71 15.90 3.51
N THR A 22 -10.43 16.26 3.63
CA THR A 22 -9.47 16.17 2.52
C THR A 22 -9.25 14.73 2.09
N VAL A 23 -9.05 13.80 3.04
CA VAL A 23 -8.88 12.37 2.75
C VAL A 23 -10.15 11.81 2.11
N GLY A 24 -11.34 12.16 2.61
CA GLY A 24 -12.61 11.75 2.01
C GLY A 24 -12.76 12.23 0.57
N ALA A 25 -12.41 13.49 0.29
CA ALA A 25 -12.42 14.04 -1.07
C ALA A 25 -11.42 13.32 -2.00
N VAL A 26 -10.20 13.04 -1.53
CA VAL A 26 -9.20 12.28 -2.31
C VAL A 26 -9.68 10.86 -2.60
N ILE A 27 -10.26 10.16 -1.62
CA ILE A 27 -10.81 8.81 -1.81
C ILE A 27 -11.96 8.83 -2.83
N PHE A 28 -12.83 9.84 -2.76
CA PHE A 28 -13.91 10.00 -3.72
C PHE A 28 -13.39 10.20 -5.16
N ILE A 29 -12.40 11.09 -5.34
CA ILE A 29 -11.75 11.33 -6.64
C ILE A 29 -11.09 10.04 -7.17
N LEU A 30 -10.40 9.29 -6.30
CA LEU A 30 -9.77 8.03 -6.67
C LEU A 30 -10.78 6.96 -7.09
N ASN A 31 -11.92 6.88 -6.39
CA ASN A 31 -13.00 5.97 -6.75
C ASN A 31 -13.58 6.30 -8.13
N GLU A 32 -13.82 7.58 -8.41
CA GLU A 32 -14.37 8.01 -9.69
C GLU A 32 -13.37 7.78 -10.84
N ALA A 33 -12.09 8.08 -10.61
CA ALA A 33 -11.06 7.98 -11.64
C ALA A 33 -10.66 6.54 -11.98
N TYR A 34 -10.53 5.67 -10.98
CA TYR A 34 -9.97 4.32 -11.16
C TYR A 34 -10.80 3.18 -10.56
N GLY A 35 -11.66 3.47 -9.59
CA GLY A 35 -12.44 2.46 -8.86
C GLY A 35 -11.63 1.54 -7.97
N PHE A 36 -12.33 0.86 -7.06
CA PHE A 36 -11.75 -0.11 -6.12
C PHE A 36 -12.24 -1.55 -6.31
N VAL A 37 -13.25 -1.72 -7.17
CA VAL A 37 -13.91 -3.00 -7.49
C VAL A 37 -14.06 -3.09 -9.01
N ALA A 38 -13.94 -4.30 -9.57
CA ALA A 38 -14.02 -4.47 -11.01
C ALA A 38 -15.48 -4.32 -11.47
N THR A 39 -15.72 -3.41 -12.40
CA THR A 39 -17.02 -3.22 -13.05
C THR A 39 -16.85 -3.27 -14.58
N PRO A 40 -17.93 -3.42 -15.36
CA PRO A 40 -17.86 -3.35 -16.83
C PRO A 40 -17.23 -2.03 -17.34
N GLU A 41 -17.43 -0.94 -16.61
CA GLU A 41 -16.89 0.39 -16.91
C GLU A 41 -15.42 0.52 -16.48
N GLN A 42 -14.99 -0.20 -15.45
CA GLN A 42 -13.63 -0.19 -14.92
C GLN A 42 -13.12 -1.63 -14.68
N PRO A 43 -12.60 -2.28 -15.74
CA PRO A 43 -12.18 -3.68 -15.66
C PRO A 43 -10.90 -3.88 -14.85
N ASN A 44 -10.08 -2.83 -14.69
CA ASN A 44 -8.79 -2.87 -14.00
C ASN A 44 -8.74 -1.86 -12.83
N PRO A 45 -9.47 -2.09 -11.73
CA PRO A 45 -9.55 -1.16 -10.61
C PRO A 45 -8.25 -1.12 -9.79
N MET A 46 -8.08 -0.05 -9.01
CA MET A 46 -7.08 -0.03 -7.93
C MET A 46 -7.54 -0.92 -6.79
N VAL A 47 -7.15 -2.19 -6.83
CA VAL A 47 -7.58 -3.15 -5.81
C VAL A 47 -7.15 -2.66 -4.41
N ALA A 48 -8.11 -2.57 -3.50
CA ALA A 48 -7.90 -2.24 -2.09
C ALA A 48 -8.28 -3.44 -1.21
N PRO A 49 -7.42 -4.48 -1.07
CA PRO A 49 -7.80 -5.75 -0.43
C PRO A 49 -8.31 -5.59 1.00
N GLN A 50 -7.70 -4.68 1.77
CA GLN A 50 -8.10 -4.41 3.16
C GLN A 50 -9.49 -3.76 3.24
N ALA A 51 -9.77 -2.81 2.35
CA ALA A 51 -11.07 -2.15 2.29
C ALA A 51 -12.15 -3.13 1.82
N ASN A 52 -11.85 -3.91 0.78
CA ASN A 52 -12.76 -4.92 0.24
C ASN A 52 -13.08 -6.02 1.27
N ALA A 53 -12.11 -6.44 2.08
CA ALA A 53 -12.35 -7.39 3.18
C ALA A 53 -13.25 -6.81 4.28
N MET A 54 -13.09 -5.53 4.63
CA MET A 54 -13.99 -4.86 5.59
C MET A 54 -15.39 -4.66 5.03
N ALA A 55 -15.50 -4.29 3.74
CA ALA A 55 -16.77 -4.16 3.03
C ALA A 55 -17.53 -5.50 3.02
N ALA A 56 -16.85 -6.62 2.74
CA ALA A 56 -17.45 -7.95 2.75
C ALA A 56 -18.04 -8.38 4.11
N ILE A 57 -17.60 -7.76 5.22
CA ILE A 57 -18.17 -8.00 6.56
C ILE A 57 -19.29 -7.01 6.85
N ILE A 58 -19.14 -5.75 6.46
CA ILE A 58 -20.10 -4.67 6.75
C ILE A 58 -21.35 -4.78 5.89
N GLU A 59 -21.21 -5.07 4.59
CA GLU A 59 -22.35 -5.14 3.65
C GLU A 59 -23.42 -6.15 4.09
N PRO A 60 -23.09 -7.40 4.46
CA PRO A 60 -24.10 -8.35 4.96
C PRO A 60 -24.76 -7.92 6.27
N LEU A 61 -24.06 -7.17 7.13
CA LEU A 61 -24.64 -6.61 8.36
C LEU A 61 -25.65 -5.50 8.04
N MET A 62 -25.31 -4.63 7.09
CA MET A 62 -26.18 -3.54 6.65
C MET A 62 -27.38 -4.03 5.83
N ALA A 63 -27.20 -5.06 5.02
CA ALA A 63 -28.25 -5.67 4.20
C ALA A 63 -29.21 -6.58 4.99
N GLY A 64 -28.95 -6.80 6.28
CA GLY A 64 -29.79 -7.65 7.14
C GLY A 64 -29.68 -9.16 6.86
N SER A 65 -28.82 -9.58 5.94
CA SER A 65 -28.52 -11.00 5.67
C SER A 65 -27.72 -11.67 6.78
N GLY A 66 -27.12 -10.86 7.67
CA GLY A 66 -26.29 -11.33 8.78
C GLY A 66 -24.90 -11.79 8.30
N VAL A 67 -23.92 -11.77 9.21
CA VAL A 67 -22.58 -12.31 8.95
C VAL A 67 -22.54 -13.76 9.41
N SER A 68 -21.84 -14.62 8.66
CA SER A 68 -21.58 -15.99 9.07
C SER A 68 -20.62 -16.01 10.25
N TRP A 69 -21.18 -15.96 11.47
CA TRP A 69 -20.43 -16.03 12.73
C TRP A 69 -19.60 -17.30 12.86
N MET A 70 -20.00 -18.39 12.20
CA MET A 70 -19.21 -19.62 12.11
C MET A 70 -17.89 -19.38 11.38
N LEU A 71 -17.91 -18.68 10.23
CA LEU A 71 -16.69 -18.37 9.47
C LEU A 71 -15.77 -17.42 10.26
N LEU A 72 -16.34 -16.42 10.95
CA LEU A 72 -15.57 -15.54 11.83
C LEU A 72 -14.95 -16.32 13.00
N GLY A 73 -15.68 -17.26 13.60
CA GLY A 73 -15.19 -18.13 14.66
C GLY A 73 -14.03 -19.02 14.19
N ILE A 74 -14.14 -19.60 12.99
CA ILE A 74 -13.03 -20.35 12.36
C ILE A 74 -11.82 -19.44 12.14
N GLY A 75 -12.04 -18.23 11.61
CA GLY A 75 -10.99 -17.23 11.43
C GLY A 75 -10.28 -16.86 12.74
N ALA A 76 -11.03 -16.71 13.84
CA ALA A 76 -10.48 -16.44 15.16
C ALA A 76 -9.62 -17.61 15.69
N ILE A 77 -10.07 -18.85 15.50
CA ILE A 77 -9.29 -20.05 15.87
C ILE A 77 -7.99 -20.10 15.06
N ILE A 78 -8.06 -19.90 13.73
CA ILE A 78 -6.87 -19.84 12.87
C ILE A 78 -5.93 -18.73 13.35
N ALA A 79 -6.45 -17.55 13.67
CA ALA A 79 -5.64 -16.44 14.15
C ALA A 79 -4.88 -16.78 15.45
N ILE A 80 -5.53 -17.47 16.40
CA ILE A 80 -4.90 -17.93 17.63
C ILE A 80 -3.80 -18.96 17.33
N LEU A 81 -4.07 -19.94 16.45
CA LEU A 81 -3.09 -20.96 16.07
C LEU A 81 -1.86 -20.34 15.39
N VAL A 82 -2.08 -19.42 14.46
CA VAL A 82 -1.00 -18.70 13.76
C VAL A 82 -0.18 -17.85 14.73
N ASN A 83 -0.85 -17.19 15.68
CA ASN A 83 -0.17 -16.43 16.73
C ASN A 83 0.68 -17.33 17.64
N TRP A 84 0.22 -18.54 17.98
CA TRP A 84 1.00 -19.54 18.72
C TRP A 84 2.23 -20.03 17.97
N LEU A 85 2.19 -20.04 16.63
CA LEU A 85 3.36 -20.33 15.80
C LEU A 85 4.34 -19.15 15.71
N GLY A 86 4.08 -18.02 16.39
CA GLY A 86 4.90 -16.82 16.34
C GLY A 86 4.75 -16.02 15.04
N ILE A 87 3.73 -16.32 14.25
CA ILE A 87 3.43 -15.62 12.99
C ILE A 87 2.35 -14.57 13.29
N SER A 88 2.50 -13.37 12.73
CA SER A 88 1.46 -12.33 12.86
C SER A 88 0.19 -12.78 12.13
N PRO A 89 -0.97 -12.93 12.82
CA PRO A 89 -2.22 -13.31 12.17
C PRO A 89 -2.67 -12.30 11.11
N LEU A 90 -2.38 -11.02 11.35
CA LEU A 90 -2.69 -9.94 10.42
C LEU A 90 -1.87 -10.07 9.13
N ALA A 91 -0.55 -10.26 9.23
CA ALA A 91 0.29 -10.44 8.05
C ALA A 91 -0.08 -11.71 7.27
N PHE A 92 -0.43 -12.79 7.97
CA PHE A 92 -0.88 -14.04 7.37
C PHE A 92 -2.19 -13.84 6.58
N ALA A 93 -3.22 -13.27 7.22
CA ALA A 93 -4.50 -13.03 6.57
C ALA A 93 -4.35 -12.07 5.38
N LEU A 94 -3.64 -10.95 5.56
CA LEU A 94 -3.39 -10.00 4.47
C LEU A 94 -2.67 -10.65 3.28
N GLY A 95 -1.66 -11.49 3.54
CA GLY A 95 -0.94 -12.20 2.49
C GLY A 95 -1.83 -13.12 1.64
N MET A 96 -2.90 -13.69 2.22
CA MET A 96 -3.86 -14.52 1.49
C MET A 96 -4.78 -13.72 0.56
N PHE A 97 -5.01 -12.43 0.85
CA PHE A 97 -5.92 -11.58 0.07
C PHE A 97 -5.22 -10.73 -1.00
N ILE A 98 -3.89 -10.63 -0.97
CA ILE A 98 -3.14 -9.81 -1.92
C ILE A 98 -2.99 -10.57 -3.25
N PRO A 99 -3.38 -9.97 -4.39
CA PRO A 99 -3.16 -10.54 -5.71
C PRO A 99 -1.70 -10.94 -5.95
N LEU A 100 -1.46 -12.04 -6.67
CA LEU A 100 -0.12 -12.54 -6.97
C LEU A 100 0.85 -11.45 -7.51
N PRO A 101 0.46 -10.58 -8.47
CA PRO A 101 1.35 -9.53 -8.97
C PRO A 101 1.84 -8.55 -7.89
N LEU A 102 1.06 -8.34 -6.83
CA LEU A 102 1.42 -7.48 -5.69
C LEU A 102 2.19 -8.26 -4.61
N ASN A 103 1.96 -9.58 -4.48
CA ASN A 103 2.62 -10.41 -3.49
C ASN A 103 4.10 -10.66 -3.83
N THR A 104 4.45 -10.86 -5.11
CA THR A 104 5.85 -11.14 -5.50
C THR A 104 6.82 -10.02 -5.11
N PRO A 105 6.56 -8.72 -5.40
CA PRO A 105 7.42 -7.64 -4.93
C PRO A 105 7.53 -7.55 -3.40
N LEU A 106 6.46 -7.85 -2.66
CA LEU A 106 6.46 -7.86 -1.19
C LEU A 106 7.40 -8.93 -0.64
N VAL A 107 7.37 -10.15 -1.20
CA VAL A 107 8.28 -11.23 -0.83
C VAL A 107 9.73 -10.83 -1.10
N VAL A 108 10.02 -10.26 -2.27
CA VAL A 108 11.37 -9.78 -2.62
C VAL A 108 11.83 -8.70 -1.63
N GLY A 109 10.96 -7.73 -1.31
CA GLY A 109 11.24 -6.69 -0.32
C GLY A 109 11.53 -7.26 1.08
N GLY A 110 10.75 -8.27 1.52
CA GLY A 110 10.97 -8.96 2.79
C GLY A 110 12.30 -9.72 2.84
N LEU A 111 12.67 -10.40 1.76
CA LEU A 111 13.96 -11.08 1.62
C LEU A 111 15.12 -10.08 1.64
N LEU A 112 14.98 -8.95 0.95
CA LEU A 112 15.98 -7.88 0.97
C LEU A 112 16.13 -7.28 2.37
N ASN A 113 15.04 -7.02 3.07
CA ASN A 113 15.08 -6.54 4.45
C ASN A 113 15.81 -7.53 5.36
N HIS A 114 15.51 -8.83 5.24
CA HIS A 114 16.21 -9.87 5.99
C HIS A 114 17.72 -9.89 5.69
N TRP A 115 18.08 -9.75 4.41
CA TRP A 115 19.47 -9.73 3.99
C TRP A 115 20.21 -8.47 4.46
N ILE A 116 19.60 -7.29 4.37
CA ILE A 116 20.17 -6.02 4.85
C ILE A 116 20.47 -6.09 6.35
N ASN A 117 19.53 -6.61 7.13
CA ASN A 117 19.70 -6.81 8.58
C ASN A 117 20.83 -7.78 8.96
N LYS A 118 21.25 -8.65 8.03
CA LYS A 118 22.37 -9.59 8.19
C LYS A 118 23.62 -9.20 7.39
N SER A 119 23.63 -8.01 6.75
CA SER A 119 24.65 -7.65 5.76
C SER A 119 26.03 -7.30 6.35
N SER A 120 26.11 -6.95 7.64
CA SER A 120 27.35 -6.64 8.36
C SER A 120 27.40 -7.34 9.72
N LYS A 121 28.61 -7.54 10.25
CA LYS A 121 28.81 -7.95 11.66
C LYS A 121 28.59 -6.79 12.64
N ASP A 122 28.66 -5.56 12.15
CA ASP A 122 28.45 -4.37 12.95
C ASP A 122 26.95 -4.03 13.06
N LYS A 123 26.44 -4.08 14.30
CA LYS A 123 25.03 -3.78 14.60
C LYS A 123 24.66 -2.33 14.32
N ALA A 124 25.57 -1.37 14.55
CA ALA A 124 25.29 0.05 14.30
C ALA A 124 25.14 0.30 12.79
N LEU A 125 26.03 -0.27 11.98
CA LEU A 125 25.95 -0.17 10.52
C LEU A 125 24.68 -0.84 9.96
N ASN A 126 24.29 -2.01 10.49
CA ASN A 126 23.06 -2.66 10.03
C ASN A 126 21.82 -1.84 10.38
N ASN A 127 21.79 -1.21 11.56
CA ASN A 127 20.68 -0.35 11.95
C ASN A 127 20.58 0.88 11.04
N ALA A 128 21.70 1.55 10.76
CA ALA A 128 21.75 2.68 9.82
C ALA A 128 21.23 2.29 8.43
N ARG A 129 21.69 1.13 7.91
CA ARG A 129 21.20 0.58 6.64
C ARG A 129 19.71 0.26 6.67
N HIS A 130 19.21 -0.32 7.76
CA HIS A 130 17.80 -0.65 7.92
C HIS A 130 16.93 0.61 7.94
N GLN A 131 17.34 1.66 8.67
CA GLN A 131 16.63 2.94 8.68
C GLN A 131 16.65 3.62 7.30
N ARG A 132 17.81 3.60 6.62
CA ARG A 132 17.94 4.09 5.24
C ARG A 132 17.01 3.33 4.28
N ALA A 133 16.94 2.00 4.40
CA ALA A 133 16.05 1.16 3.61
C ALA A 133 14.57 1.50 3.84
N ILE A 134 14.15 1.72 5.10
CA ILE A 134 12.80 2.19 5.43
C ILE A 134 12.52 3.56 4.79
N LEU A 135 13.46 4.51 4.91
CA LEU A 135 13.31 5.86 4.37
C LEU A 135 13.10 5.82 2.85
N ILE A 136 13.95 5.10 2.11
CA ILE A 136 13.83 4.98 0.65
C ILE A 136 12.53 4.29 0.27
N SER A 137 12.16 3.21 0.96
CA SER A 137 10.92 2.48 0.69
C SER A 137 9.69 3.38 0.90
N SER A 138 9.65 4.13 1.99
CA SER A 138 8.58 5.11 2.25
C SER A 138 8.55 6.22 1.21
N GLY A 139 9.71 6.65 0.71
CA GLY A 139 9.82 7.61 -0.39
C GLY A 139 9.21 7.10 -1.69
N PHE A 140 9.45 5.84 -2.06
CA PHE A 140 8.83 5.22 -3.23
C PHE A 140 7.31 5.07 -3.08
N ILE A 141 6.84 4.64 -1.91
CA ILE A 141 5.41 4.53 -1.63
C ILE A 141 4.73 5.90 -1.71
N ALA A 142 5.30 6.91 -1.04
CA ALA A 142 4.78 8.27 -1.04
C ALA A 142 4.81 8.90 -2.44
N GLY A 143 5.90 8.70 -3.20
CA GLY A 143 6.01 9.18 -4.57
C GLY A 143 4.95 8.57 -5.48
N ALA A 144 4.80 7.25 -5.45
CA ALA A 144 3.77 6.55 -6.22
C ALA A 144 2.35 7.04 -5.86
N ALA A 145 2.06 7.22 -4.57
CA ALA A 145 0.77 7.73 -4.11
C ALA A 145 0.50 9.18 -4.58
N LEU A 146 1.50 10.07 -4.51
CA LEU A 146 1.36 11.45 -4.96
C LEU A 146 1.05 11.52 -6.46
N PHE A 147 1.79 10.78 -7.30
CA PHE A 147 1.50 10.73 -8.73
C PHE A 147 0.17 10.05 -9.04
N GLY A 148 -0.24 9.04 -8.27
CA GLY A 148 -1.54 8.41 -8.38
C GLY A 148 -2.70 9.38 -8.13
N VAL A 149 -2.61 10.18 -7.06
CA VAL A 149 -3.60 11.22 -6.73
C VAL A 149 -3.62 12.34 -7.77
N LEU A 150 -2.45 12.79 -8.24
CA LEU A 150 -2.37 13.79 -9.31
C LEU A 150 -3.00 13.26 -10.61
N GLY A 151 -2.73 12.01 -10.98
CA GLY A 151 -3.33 11.37 -12.14
C GLY A 151 -4.86 11.26 -12.01
N ALA A 152 -5.34 10.85 -10.84
CA ALA A 152 -6.77 10.77 -10.55
C ALA A 152 -7.45 12.13 -10.67
N LEU A 153 -6.81 13.20 -10.17
CA LEU A 153 -7.32 14.56 -10.27
C LEU A 153 -7.44 15.03 -11.73
N ILE A 154 -6.45 14.72 -12.58
CA ILE A 154 -6.49 15.07 -14.01
C ILE A 154 -7.63 14.32 -14.71
N ILE A 155 -7.77 13.02 -14.46
CA ILE A 155 -8.85 12.19 -15.02
C ILE A 155 -10.22 12.73 -14.57
N PHE A 156 -10.37 13.04 -13.29
CA PHE A 156 -11.60 13.58 -12.71
C PHE A 156 -11.99 14.93 -13.31
N LEU A 157 -11.04 15.86 -13.47
CA LEU A 157 -11.32 17.19 -14.05
C LEU A 157 -11.63 17.13 -15.56
N THR A 158 -11.02 16.19 -16.28
CA THR A 158 -11.18 16.08 -17.74
C THR A 158 -12.37 15.19 -18.13
N GLY A 159 -12.84 14.35 -17.21
CA GLY A 159 -13.92 13.38 -17.47
C GLY A 159 -13.55 12.27 -18.45
N ASN A 160 -12.26 12.12 -18.78
CA ASN A 160 -11.77 11.13 -19.73
C ASN A 160 -10.62 10.33 -19.09
N GLY A 161 -10.88 9.03 -18.87
CA GLY A 161 -9.93 8.09 -18.26
C GLY A 161 -8.69 7.81 -19.09
N GLU A 162 -8.70 8.15 -20.38
CA GLU A 162 -7.58 7.89 -21.30
C GLU A 162 -6.67 9.11 -21.51
N VAL A 163 -6.93 10.24 -20.85
CA VAL A 163 -6.15 11.49 -21.05
C VAL A 163 -4.65 11.32 -20.82
N LEU A 164 -4.29 10.43 -19.89
CA LEU A 164 -2.90 10.11 -19.57
C LEU A 164 -2.43 8.79 -20.20
N ASN A 165 -3.30 8.10 -20.94
CA ASN A 165 -2.97 6.82 -21.56
C ASN A 165 -2.28 7.07 -22.91
N LEU A 166 -0.96 6.84 -22.96
CA LEU A 166 -0.17 6.94 -24.19
C LEU A 166 -0.34 5.71 -25.11
N ASN A 167 -1.17 4.74 -24.75
CA ASN A 167 -1.38 3.45 -25.45
C ASN A 167 -0.11 2.62 -25.66
N LEU A 168 1.01 2.99 -25.03
CA LEU A 168 2.29 2.27 -25.07
C LEU A 168 2.24 0.92 -24.35
N TRP A 169 1.30 0.76 -23.40
CA TRP A 169 1.15 -0.44 -22.56
C TRP A 169 -0.26 -1.06 -22.68
N ALA A 170 -0.90 -0.88 -23.83
CA ALA A 170 -2.28 -1.35 -24.06
C ALA A 170 -2.41 -2.88 -23.97
N ASP A 171 -1.34 -3.64 -24.23
CA ASP A 171 -1.24 -5.07 -23.94
C ASP A 171 -0.28 -5.32 -22.77
N PRO A 172 -0.79 -5.49 -21.53
CA PRO A 172 0.04 -5.81 -20.36
C PRO A 172 0.77 -7.15 -20.48
N HIS A 173 0.30 -8.06 -21.34
CA HIS A 173 0.91 -9.37 -21.56
C HIS A 173 1.89 -9.38 -22.73
N GLY A 174 2.00 -8.27 -23.46
CA GLY A 174 2.94 -8.11 -24.56
C GLY A 174 4.38 -8.29 -24.11
N THR A 175 5.20 -8.94 -24.95
CA THR A 175 6.61 -9.22 -24.63
C THR A 175 7.40 -7.94 -24.31
N GLY A 176 7.09 -6.82 -24.99
CA GLY A 176 7.71 -5.52 -24.71
C GLY A 176 7.39 -4.99 -23.30
N ALA A 177 6.13 -5.08 -22.87
CA ALA A 177 5.67 -4.67 -21.54
C ALA A 177 6.37 -5.47 -20.43
N GLN A 178 6.44 -6.79 -20.60
CA GLN A 178 7.08 -7.67 -19.62
C GLN A 178 8.59 -7.41 -19.51
N ILE A 179 9.28 -7.22 -20.65
CA ILE A 179 10.71 -6.92 -20.65
C ILE A 179 10.99 -5.60 -19.94
N VAL A 180 10.26 -4.54 -20.27
CA VAL A 180 10.47 -3.23 -19.65
C VAL A 180 10.12 -3.25 -18.16
N ALA A 181 9.03 -3.90 -17.77
CA ALA A 181 8.67 -4.08 -16.37
C ALA A 181 9.77 -4.83 -15.59
N LEU A 182 10.35 -5.88 -16.16
CA LEU A 182 11.43 -6.64 -15.55
C LEU A 182 12.69 -5.78 -15.37
N PHE A 183 13.12 -5.05 -16.41
CA PHE A 183 14.29 -4.17 -16.32
C PHE A 183 14.07 -3.01 -15.35
N ALA A 184 12.88 -2.40 -15.35
CA ALA A 184 12.53 -1.35 -14.40
C ALA A 184 12.54 -1.88 -12.97
N PHE A 185 11.98 -3.06 -12.73
CA PHE A 185 11.98 -3.70 -11.42
C PHE A 185 13.40 -4.01 -10.94
N ILE A 186 14.23 -4.63 -11.77
CA ILE A 186 15.65 -4.89 -11.44
C ILE A 186 16.40 -3.59 -11.19
N GLY A 187 16.16 -2.55 -11.99
CA GLY A 187 16.76 -1.22 -11.81
C GLY A 187 16.41 -0.60 -10.47
N LEU A 188 15.13 -0.67 -10.06
CA LEU A 188 14.68 -0.19 -8.75
C LEU A 188 15.32 -0.99 -7.61
N LEU A 189 15.40 -2.32 -7.73
CA LEU A 189 16.07 -3.17 -6.73
C LEU A 189 17.57 -2.85 -6.63
N ALA A 190 18.24 -2.67 -7.76
CA ALA A 190 19.66 -2.33 -7.81
C ALA A 190 19.92 -0.97 -7.15
N TYR A 191 19.11 0.04 -7.49
CA TYR A 191 19.16 1.36 -6.86
C TYR A 191 18.91 1.27 -5.35
N PHE A 192 17.87 0.54 -4.93
CA PHE A 192 17.52 0.36 -3.52
C PHE A 192 18.67 -0.26 -2.72
N VAL A 193 19.28 -1.32 -3.25
CA VAL A 193 20.42 -1.99 -2.60
C VAL A 193 21.65 -1.08 -2.58
N TRP A 194 21.94 -0.39 -3.68
CA TRP A 194 23.07 0.52 -3.78
C TRP A 194 22.97 1.68 -2.80
N GLU A 195 21.82 2.34 -2.74
CA GLU A 195 21.59 3.49 -1.87
C GLU A 195 21.52 3.08 -0.40
N THR A 196 20.95 1.91 -0.10
CA THR A 196 20.96 1.36 1.27
C THR A 196 22.39 1.06 1.73
N LYS A 197 23.25 0.52 0.87
CA LYS A 197 24.65 0.20 1.22
C LYS A 197 25.52 1.43 1.48
N ARG A 198 25.09 2.63 1.04
CA ARG A 198 25.78 3.90 1.27
C ARG A 198 25.61 4.46 2.68
N ALA A 199 24.68 3.91 3.47
CA ALA A 199 24.52 4.31 4.86
C ALA A 199 25.83 4.11 5.65
N LYS A 200 26.20 5.13 6.41
CA LYS A 200 27.35 5.13 7.32
C LYS A 200 26.89 4.82 8.73
N LYS A 201 27.82 4.45 9.61
CA LYS A 201 27.50 4.13 11.01
C LYS A 201 26.96 5.32 11.81
N GLU A 202 27.20 6.53 11.30
CA GLU A 202 26.84 7.80 11.91
C GLU A 202 25.44 8.27 11.51
N ASP A 203 24.83 7.63 10.49
CA ASP A 203 23.46 7.87 10.02
C ASP A 203 22.44 7.14 10.90
#